data_AF-A0A3D5S5G6-F1
#
_entry.id   AF-A0A3D5S5G6-F1
#
_cell.length_a   1.000
_cell.length_b   1.000
_cell.length_c   1.000
_cell.angle_alpha   90.00
_cell.angle_beta   90.00
_cell.angle_gamma   90.00
#
_symmetry.space_group_name_H-M   'P 1'
#
loop_
_entity.id
_entity.type
_entity.pdbx_description
1 polymer ?
#
loop_
_entity_poly.entity_id
_entity_poly.type
_entity_poly.pdbx_seq_one_letter_code
_entity_poly.pdbx_strand_id
1 'polypeptide(L)'
;GTGKVKGIKTKSGELIDCQFVGLTVGVRPNIDFLKETKLEIDRGILVDEYLATNIPDVYAIGDCVQLRSAPSHRRAIEAVWYVGRMMGETLAKTITGSPTKYQPGYWFNSAKFFDIEYQTYGSVPSVLSDNQGSFYWESTDGKKCIHVVYETGNKKVLGINTFGIRMRHEVWDKWLNQTKTLSYVIENLPEANFDPEFFKRFEPEIQLQYNSEFGENIQISKPTFFQKLFN
;
A
#
# COMPACT_ATOMS: atom_id res chain seq x y z
N GLY A 1 24.03 -34.76 11.54
CA GLY A 1 23.69 -33.60 12.39
C GLY A 1 22.50 -33.95 13.26
N THR A 2 22.35 -33.31 14.43
CA THR A 2 21.30 -33.63 15.43
C THR A 2 19.91 -33.08 15.09
N GLY A 3 19.68 -32.59 13.86
CA GLY A 3 18.44 -31.95 13.42
C GLY A 3 18.22 -30.52 13.94
N LYS A 4 19.13 -29.97 14.74
CA LYS A 4 19.06 -28.61 15.27
C LYS A 4 19.80 -27.62 14.37
N VAL A 5 19.24 -26.42 14.21
CA VAL A 5 19.94 -25.31 13.54
C VAL A 5 21.13 -24.86 14.39
N LYS A 6 22.23 -24.51 13.70
CA LYS A 6 23.46 -24.02 14.33
C LYS A 6 23.95 -22.68 13.77
N GLY A 7 23.42 -22.28 12.61
CA GLY A 7 23.83 -21.06 11.95
C GLY A 7 23.35 -20.99 10.50
N ILE A 8 23.47 -19.81 9.91
CA ILE A 8 23.19 -19.51 8.51
C ILE A 8 24.52 -19.26 7.81
N LYS A 9 24.79 -20.00 6.73
CA LYS A 9 25.93 -19.70 5.85
C LYS A 9 25.46 -18.78 4.73
N THR A 10 26.03 -17.59 4.65
CA THR A 10 25.70 -16.62 3.59
C THR A 10 26.37 -17.01 2.27
N LYS A 11 25.94 -16.37 1.16
CA LYS A 11 26.57 -16.58 -0.16
C LYS A 11 28.03 -16.13 -0.21
N SER A 12 28.46 -15.20 0.66
CA SER A 12 29.86 -14.78 0.77
C SER A 12 30.72 -15.75 1.58
N GLY A 13 30.12 -16.77 2.19
CA GLY A 13 30.82 -17.78 2.99
C GLY A 13 30.87 -17.50 4.49
N GLU A 14 30.38 -16.34 4.92
CA GLU A 14 30.20 -15.99 6.35
C GLU A 14 29.25 -16.98 7.03
N LEU A 15 29.56 -17.35 8.27
CA LEU A 15 28.70 -18.16 9.12
C LEU A 15 28.15 -17.30 10.25
N ILE A 16 26.84 -17.14 10.29
CA ILE A 16 26.12 -16.43 11.36
C ILE A 16 25.56 -17.48 12.32
N ASP A 17 26.14 -17.62 13.51
CA ASP A 17 25.69 -18.59 14.51
C ASP A 17 24.29 -18.26 15.02
N CYS A 18 23.40 -19.27 15.05
CA CYS A 18 22.04 -19.10 15.54
C CYS A 18 21.40 -20.43 15.97
N GLN A 19 20.41 -20.34 16.86
CA GLN A 19 19.65 -21.48 17.39
C GLN A 19 18.18 -21.45 16.93
N PHE A 20 17.76 -20.39 16.24
CA PHE A 20 16.44 -20.21 15.66
C PHE A 20 16.58 -19.45 14.33
N VAL A 21 15.75 -19.81 13.35
CA VAL A 21 15.72 -19.16 12.04
C VAL A 21 14.26 -18.89 11.66
N GLY A 22 13.93 -17.62 11.46
CA GLY A 22 12.68 -17.21 10.84
C GLY A 22 12.83 -17.13 9.31
N LEU A 23 11.88 -17.70 8.56
CA LEU A 23 11.86 -17.62 7.11
C LEU A 23 10.75 -16.65 6.67
N THR A 24 11.14 -15.50 6.12
CA THR A 24 10.22 -14.43 5.68
C THR A 24 10.48 -14.05 4.22
N VAL A 25 10.60 -15.06 3.35
CA VAL A 25 10.95 -14.89 1.91
C VAL A 25 9.74 -14.61 1.00
N GLY A 26 8.58 -14.35 1.60
CA GLY A 26 7.31 -14.20 0.90
C GLY A 26 6.42 -15.43 0.98
N VAL A 27 5.20 -15.27 0.49
CA VAL A 27 4.16 -16.31 0.44
C VAL A 27 3.76 -16.59 -1.00
N ARG A 28 3.20 -17.77 -1.25
CA ARG A 28 2.63 -18.16 -2.55
C ARG A 28 1.25 -18.76 -2.33
N PRO A 29 0.29 -18.57 -3.27
CA PRO A 29 -1.00 -19.25 -3.24
C PRO A 29 -0.86 -20.75 -3.02
N ASN A 30 -1.59 -21.30 -2.05
CA ASN A 30 -1.62 -22.74 -1.78
C ASN A 30 -2.66 -23.42 -2.68
N ILE A 31 -2.28 -23.66 -3.94
CA ILE A 31 -3.19 -24.16 -4.99
C ILE A 31 -2.69 -25.44 -5.65
N ASP A 32 -1.62 -26.05 -5.13
CA ASP A 32 -0.98 -27.23 -5.75
C ASP A 32 -1.94 -28.41 -5.91
N PHE A 33 -2.92 -28.54 -5.01
CA PHE A 33 -3.96 -29.58 -5.06
C PHE A 33 -4.98 -29.41 -6.19
N LEU A 34 -4.98 -28.27 -6.89
CA LEU A 34 -5.91 -27.95 -7.98
C LEU A 34 -5.33 -28.23 -9.37
N LYS A 35 -4.05 -28.60 -9.48
CA LYS A 35 -3.33 -28.77 -10.75
C LYS A 35 -3.96 -29.76 -11.72
N GLU A 36 -4.53 -30.84 -11.20
CA GLU A 36 -5.15 -31.91 -12.00
C GLU A 36 -6.66 -31.70 -12.20
N THR A 37 -7.18 -30.51 -11.86
CA THR A 37 -8.60 -30.18 -12.01
C THR A 37 -8.86 -29.42 -13.30
N LYS A 38 -10.15 -29.21 -13.63
CA LYS A 38 -10.56 -28.33 -14.74
C LYS A 38 -10.47 -26.84 -14.41
N LEU A 39 -10.08 -26.49 -13.18
CA LEU A 39 -9.99 -25.11 -12.73
C LEU A 39 -8.78 -24.44 -13.39
N GLU A 40 -8.98 -23.28 -13.98
CA GLU A 40 -7.89 -22.49 -14.53
C GLU A 40 -7.06 -21.86 -13.40
N ILE A 41 -5.78 -22.21 -13.37
CA ILE A 41 -4.81 -21.71 -12.39
C ILE A 41 -3.52 -21.27 -13.09
N ASP A 42 -2.80 -20.34 -12.48
CA ASP A 42 -1.43 -19.96 -12.83
C ASP A 42 -0.61 -19.85 -11.53
N ARG A 43 -0.19 -18.63 -11.13
CA ARG A 43 0.40 -18.40 -9.82
C ARG A 43 -0.66 -18.38 -8.73
N GLY A 44 -1.91 -18.07 -9.07
CA GLY A 44 -3.13 -18.14 -8.26
C GLY A 44 -4.30 -18.78 -9.03
N ILE A 45 -5.46 -18.93 -8.38
CA ILE A 45 -6.72 -19.29 -9.04
C ILE A 45 -7.18 -18.12 -9.91
N LEU A 46 -7.35 -18.35 -11.21
CA LEU A 46 -7.69 -17.29 -12.16
C LEU A 46 -9.16 -16.91 -12.06
N VAL A 47 -9.43 -15.65 -11.73
CA VAL A 47 -10.79 -15.11 -11.63
C VAL A 47 -11.00 -13.87 -12.51
N ASP A 48 -12.24 -13.65 -12.91
CA ASP A 48 -12.69 -12.42 -13.58
C ASP A 48 -12.92 -11.26 -12.60
N GLU A 49 -13.44 -10.12 -13.09
CA GLU A 49 -13.76 -8.98 -12.23
C GLU A 49 -14.92 -9.22 -11.25
N TYR A 50 -15.65 -10.33 -11.34
CA TYR A 50 -16.70 -10.73 -10.40
C TYR A 50 -16.23 -11.78 -9.40
N LEU A 51 -14.93 -12.09 -9.40
CA LEU A 51 -14.29 -13.13 -8.58
C LEU A 51 -14.75 -14.55 -8.94
N ALA A 52 -15.34 -14.72 -10.13
CA ALA A 52 -15.78 -16.00 -10.66
C ALA A 52 -14.62 -16.72 -11.35
N THR A 53 -14.56 -18.04 -11.19
CA THR A 53 -13.60 -18.90 -11.88
C THR A 53 -14.11 -19.27 -13.28
N ASN A 54 -13.38 -20.12 -14.01
CA ASN A 54 -13.86 -20.65 -15.29
C ASN A 54 -14.99 -21.70 -15.14
N ILE A 55 -15.25 -22.19 -13.93
CA ILE A 55 -16.31 -23.18 -13.66
C ILE A 55 -17.56 -22.44 -13.17
N PRO A 56 -18.75 -22.68 -13.77
CA PRO A 56 -20.00 -22.08 -13.32
C PRO A 56 -20.25 -22.31 -11.83
N ASP A 57 -20.72 -21.28 -11.14
CA ASP A 57 -21.03 -21.28 -9.70
C ASP A 57 -19.86 -21.61 -8.77
N VAL A 58 -18.62 -21.54 -9.28
CA VAL A 58 -17.39 -21.68 -8.50
C VAL A 58 -16.63 -20.36 -8.49
N TYR A 59 -16.29 -19.90 -7.28
CA TYR A 59 -15.64 -18.61 -7.01
C TYR A 59 -14.38 -18.81 -6.19
N ALA A 60 -13.46 -17.84 -6.22
CA ALA A 60 -12.29 -17.81 -5.36
C ALA A 60 -12.04 -16.40 -4.82
N ILE A 61 -11.62 -16.30 -3.55
CA ILE A 61 -11.34 -15.04 -2.85
C ILE A 61 -10.11 -15.18 -1.95
N GLY A 62 -9.48 -14.05 -1.62
CA GLY A 62 -8.34 -13.99 -0.69
C GLY A 62 -7.01 -14.34 -1.34
N ASP A 63 -6.05 -14.78 -0.52
CA ASP A 63 -4.65 -14.93 -0.89
C ASP A 63 -4.38 -15.93 -2.03
N CYS A 64 -5.36 -16.80 -2.36
CA CYS A 64 -5.23 -17.76 -3.44
C CYS A 64 -5.57 -17.19 -4.83
N VAL A 65 -6.13 -15.98 -4.91
CA VAL A 65 -6.66 -15.41 -6.16
C VAL A 65 -5.59 -14.77 -7.02
N GLN A 66 -5.72 -14.98 -8.33
CA GLN A 66 -5.08 -14.21 -9.39
C GLN A 66 -6.14 -13.56 -10.28
N LEU A 67 -6.21 -12.23 -10.28
CA LEU A 67 -7.09 -11.50 -11.20
C LEU A 67 -6.57 -11.64 -12.64
N ARG A 68 -7.46 -11.98 -13.58
CA ARG A 68 -7.13 -12.01 -15.02
C ARG A 68 -6.76 -10.63 -15.55
N SER A 69 -7.52 -9.62 -15.12
CA SER A 69 -7.33 -8.21 -15.47
C SER A 69 -7.30 -7.39 -14.20
N ALA A 70 -6.11 -7.26 -13.61
CA ALA A 70 -5.92 -6.38 -12.47
C ALA A 70 -5.98 -4.89 -12.91
N PRO A 71 -6.55 -4.00 -12.08
CA PRO A 71 -6.39 -2.56 -12.28
C PRO A 71 -4.90 -2.18 -12.37
N SER A 72 -4.55 -1.17 -13.17
CA SER A 72 -3.15 -0.76 -13.39
C SER A 72 -2.39 -0.37 -12.11
N HIS A 73 -3.11 0.01 -11.06
CA HIS A 73 -2.58 0.39 -9.75
C HIS A 73 -2.60 -0.76 -8.71
N ARG A 74 -2.92 -1.99 -9.14
CA ARG A 74 -2.95 -3.21 -8.31
C ARG A 74 -2.11 -4.30 -8.95
N ARG A 75 -1.70 -5.26 -8.13
CA ARG A 75 -1.10 -6.51 -8.64
C ARG A 75 -2.21 -7.54 -8.88
N ALA A 76 -1.95 -8.49 -9.78
CA ALA A 76 -2.87 -9.60 -10.02
C ALA A 76 -3.05 -10.51 -8.79
N ILE A 77 -2.03 -10.60 -7.93
CA ILE A 77 -2.04 -11.39 -6.69
C ILE A 77 -1.61 -10.50 -5.53
N GLU A 78 -2.44 -10.44 -4.50
CA GLU A 78 -2.23 -9.59 -3.33
C GLU A 78 -2.64 -10.34 -2.05
N ALA A 79 -1.66 -10.94 -1.38
CA ALA A 79 -1.87 -11.68 -0.13
C ALA A 79 -1.87 -10.73 1.08
N VAL A 80 -2.95 -9.95 1.23
CA VAL A 80 -3.10 -8.96 2.30
C VAL A 80 -4.50 -9.06 2.90
N TRP A 81 -4.61 -9.01 4.23
CA TRP A 81 -5.86 -9.23 4.96
C TRP A 81 -7.05 -8.41 4.44
N TYR A 82 -6.88 -7.10 4.22
CA TYR A 82 -7.99 -6.24 3.78
C TYR A 82 -8.43 -6.57 2.34
N VAL A 83 -7.53 -7.08 1.50
CA VAL A 83 -7.86 -7.55 0.15
C VAL A 83 -8.81 -8.73 0.22
N GLY A 84 -8.50 -9.72 1.07
CA GLY A 84 -9.40 -10.84 1.32
C GLY A 84 -10.76 -10.41 1.86
N ARG A 85 -10.79 -9.45 2.80
CA ARG A 85 -12.04 -8.85 3.29
C ARG A 85 -12.86 -8.21 2.15
N MET A 86 -12.25 -7.35 1.33
CA MET A 86 -12.93 -6.68 0.22
C MET A 86 -13.46 -7.68 -0.83
N MET A 87 -12.70 -8.73 -1.13
CA MET A 87 -13.14 -9.80 -2.02
C MET A 87 -14.35 -10.54 -1.44
N GLY A 88 -14.32 -10.87 -0.14
CA GLY A 88 -15.44 -11.49 0.56
C GLY A 88 -16.71 -10.64 0.54
N GLU A 89 -16.60 -9.34 0.85
CA GLU A 89 -17.73 -8.39 0.78
C GLU A 89 -18.29 -8.25 -0.63
N THR A 90 -17.42 -8.26 -1.65
CA THR A 90 -17.82 -8.19 -3.06
C THR A 90 -18.57 -9.45 -3.48
N LEU A 91 -18.00 -10.62 -3.22
CA LEU A 91 -18.58 -11.90 -3.60
C LEU A 91 -19.90 -12.15 -2.87
N ALA A 92 -20.01 -11.76 -1.60
CA ALA A 92 -21.25 -11.89 -0.83
C ALA A 92 -22.43 -11.22 -1.56
N LYS A 93 -22.24 -10.01 -2.09
CA LYS A 93 -23.28 -9.30 -2.87
C LYS A 93 -23.70 -10.07 -4.11
N THR A 94 -22.73 -10.63 -4.84
CA THR A 94 -23.00 -11.47 -6.02
C THR A 94 -23.84 -12.69 -5.66
N ILE A 95 -23.47 -13.41 -4.61
CA ILE A 95 -24.19 -14.61 -4.15
C ILE A 95 -25.59 -14.26 -3.64
N THR A 96 -25.79 -13.09 -3.02
CA THR A 96 -27.11 -12.63 -2.54
C THR A 96 -27.96 -11.97 -3.62
N GLY A 97 -27.62 -12.10 -4.90
CA GLY A 97 -28.46 -11.65 -6.02
C GLY A 97 -28.15 -10.24 -6.54
N SER A 98 -27.05 -9.62 -6.13
CA SER A 98 -26.55 -8.35 -6.67
C SER A 98 -25.12 -8.52 -7.21
N PRO A 99 -24.94 -9.09 -8.42
CA PRO A 99 -23.63 -9.24 -9.06
C PRO A 99 -22.80 -7.96 -8.99
N THR A 100 -21.69 -8.01 -8.28
CA THR A 100 -20.86 -6.84 -7.97
C THR A 100 -19.44 -7.06 -8.48
N LYS A 101 -18.93 -6.10 -9.26
CA LYS A 101 -17.53 -6.09 -9.71
C LYS A 101 -16.61 -5.77 -8.53
N TYR A 102 -15.50 -6.50 -8.44
CA TYR A 102 -14.38 -6.18 -7.57
C TYR A 102 -13.66 -4.93 -8.06
N GLN A 103 -13.87 -3.82 -7.35
CA GLN A 103 -13.30 -2.51 -7.66
C GLN A 103 -12.52 -1.98 -6.45
N PRO A 104 -11.33 -2.55 -6.15
CA PRO A 104 -10.49 -2.04 -5.08
C PRO A 104 -9.97 -0.64 -5.42
N GLY A 105 -9.79 0.18 -4.40
CA GLY A 105 -9.02 1.43 -4.51
C GLY A 105 -7.52 1.16 -4.67
N TYR A 106 -6.71 2.21 -4.53
CA TYR A 106 -5.26 2.11 -4.63
C TYR A 106 -4.67 1.12 -3.63
N TRP A 107 -3.61 0.43 -4.04
CA TRP A 107 -2.89 -0.46 -3.12
C TRP A 107 -2.36 0.33 -1.93
N PHE A 108 -2.55 -0.22 -0.74
CA PHE A 108 -1.95 0.30 0.47
C PHE A 108 -1.50 -0.83 1.39
N ASN A 109 -0.61 -0.50 2.31
CA ASN A 109 -0.27 -1.35 3.42
C ASN A 109 0.10 -0.51 4.65
N SER A 110 -0.09 -1.08 5.83
CA SER A 110 0.25 -0.46 7.11
C SER A 110 0.90 -1.51 7.99
N ALA A 111 2.08 -1.20 8.50
CA ALA A 111 2.81 -2.04 9.43
C ALA A 111 3.35 -1.21 10.59
N LYS A 112 3.74 -1.88 11.67
CA LYS A 112 4.38 -1.24 12.81
C LYS A 112 5.64 -2.02 13.17
N PHE A 113 6.76 -1.32 13.21
CA PHE A 113 8.05 -1.87 13.62
C PHE A 113 8.44 -1.18 14.92
N PHE A 114 8.26 -1.87 16.04
CA PHE A 114 8.42 -1.30 17.38
C PHE A 114 7.53 -0.06 17.57
N ASP A 115 8.13 1.12 17.73
CA ASP A 115 7.49 2.42 17.90
C ASP A 115 7.29 3.16 16.57
N ILE A 116 7.77 2.62 15.45
CA ILE A 116 7.66 3.24 14.12
C ILE A 116 6.47 2.66 13.37
N GLU A 117 5.49 3.52 13.10
CA GLU A 117 4.40 3.21 12.16
C GLU A 117 4.87 3.46 10.73
N TYR A 118 4.61 2.50 9.86
CA TYR A 118 4.95 2.56 8.44
C TYR A 118 3.69 2.40 7.61
N GLN A 119 3.45 3.32 6.68
CA GLN A 119 2.33 3.22 5.75
C GLN A 119 2.80 3.49 4.33
N THR A 120 2.22 2.75 3.39
CA THR A 120 2.34 3.01 1.95
C THR A 120 0.96 3.17 1.37
N TYR A 121 0.79 4.17 0.51
CA TYR A 121 -0.38 4.32 -0.35
C TYR A 121 0.09 4.52 -1.79
N GLY A 122 -0.47 3.79 -2.75
CA GLY A 122 -0.09 3.85 -4.15
C GLY A 122 1.26 3.21 -4.46
N SER A 123 1.95 3.74 -5.47
CA SER A 123 3.22 3.21 -5.99
C SER A 123 4.41 4.05 -5.55
N VAL A 124 5.34 3.42 -4.82
CA VAL A 124 6.61 4.01 -4.38
C VAL A 124 7.74 3.01 -4.69
N PRO A 125 8.22 2.95 -5.94
CA PRO A 125 9.26 2.00 -6.32
C PRO A 125 10.61 2.37 -5.70
N SER A 126 11.47 1.38 -5.47
CA SER A 126 12.82 1.60 -4.96
C SER A 126 13.77 2.23 -5.97
N VAL A 127 13.43 2.16 -7.26
CA VAL A 127 14.14 2.79 -8.38
C VAL A 127 13.11 3.55 -9.20
N LEU A 128 13.30 4.86 -9.35
CA LEU A 128 12.42 5.71 -10.13
C LEU A 128 12.72 5.54 -11.62
N SER A 129 11.69 5.60 -12.46
CA SER A 129 11.84 5.75 -13.91
C SER A 129 12.08 7.21 -14.30
N ASP A 130 12.55 7.46 -15.53
CA ASP A 130 12.87 8.81 -16.02
C ASP A 130 11.70 9.83 -15.94
N ASN A 131 10.47 9.34 -15.96
CA ASN A 131 9.25 10.16 -15.83
C ASN A 131 8.75 10.29 -14.39
N GLN A 132 9.54 9.86 -13.40
CA GLN A 132 9.18 9.91 -11.98
C GLN A 132 10.16 10.79 -11.21
N GLY A 133 9.60 11.59 -10.31
CA GLY A 133 10.34 12.35 -9.31
C GLY A 133 9.92 11.94 -7.91
N SER A 134 10.73 12.31 -6.93
CA SER A 134 10.42 12.12 -5.52
C SER A 134 10.54 13.44 -4.76
N PHE A 135 9.71 13.59 -3.74
CA PHE A 135 9.88 14.58 -2.68
C PHE A 135 10.07 13.82 -1.37
N TYR A 136 11.12 14.17 -0.63
CA TYR A 136 11.48 13.48 0.61
C TYR A 136 11.70 14.51 1.72
N TRP A 137 10.95 14.37 2.81
CA TRP A 137 11.15 15.16 4.03
C TRP A 137 11.44 14.21 5.19
N GLU A 138 12.39 14.60 6.05
CA GLU A 138 12.76 13.89 7.26
C GLU A 138 12.78 14.87 8.45
N SER A 139 12.29 14.42 9.61
CA SER A 139 12.33 15.22 10.83
C SER A 139 13.76 15.42 11.32
N THR A 140 14.02 16.50 12.05
CA THR A 140 15.37 16.82 12.56
C THR A 140 15.99 15.72 13.43
N ASP A 141 15.18 14.90 14.09
CA ASP A 141 15.64 13.77 14.90
C ASP A 141 15.84 12.45 14.10
N GLY A 142 15.56 12.45 12.80
CA GLY A 142 15.69 11.28 11.91
C GLY A 142 14.68 10.17 12.17
N LYS A 143 13.63 10.43 12.97
CA LYS A 143 12.67 9.39 13.40
C LYS A 143 11.39 9.36 12.56
N LYS A 144 11.14 10.38 11.74
CA LYS A 144 9.93 10.50 10.93
C LYS A 144 10.29 10.97 9.54
N CYS A 145 9.59 10.45 8.54
CA CYS A 145 9.76 10.94 7.18
C CYS A 145 8.49 10.73 6.36
N ILE A 146 8.41 11.49 5.27
CA ILE A 146 7.52 11.22 4.16
C ILE A 146 8.33 11.13 2.87
N HIS A 147 7.96 10.19 2.01
CA HIS A 147 8.54 10.03 0.68
C HIS A 147 7.42 9.93 -0.33
N VAL A 148 7.21 10.99 -1.11
CA VAL A 148 6.15 11.08 -2.12
C VAL A 148 6.76 10.89 -3.50
N VAL A 149 6.22 9.96 -4.28
CA VAL A 149 6.61 9.75 -5.68
C VAL A 149 5.54 10.35 -6.59
N TYR A 150 5.98 11.05 -7.63
CA TYR A 150 5.10 11.77 -8.56
C TYR A 150 5.58 11.67 -10.01
N GLU A 151 4.69 11.91 -10.97
CA GLU A 151 5.02 12.04 -12.39
C GLU A 151 5.67 13.40 -12.68
N THR A 152 6.85 13.44 -13.31
CA THR A 152 7.61 14.69 -13.50
C THR A 152 6.90 15.71 -14.39
N GLY A 153 6.13 15.27 -15.39
CA GLY A 153 5.50 16.14 -16.37
C GLY A 153 4.32 16.98 -15.84
N ASN A 154 3.57 16.47 -14.87
CA ASN A 154 2.34 17.11 -14.35
C ASN A 154 2.30 17.17 -12.81
N LYS A 155 3.34 16.66 -12.13
CA LYS A 155 3.44 16.54 -10.67
C LYS A 155 2.31 15.72 -10.03
N LYS A 156 1.60 14.87 -10.79
CA LYS A 156 0.58 13.96 -10.26
C LYS A 156 1.23 12.96 -9.31
N VAL A 157 0.66 12.83 -8.11
CA VAL A 157 1.17 11.88 -7.11
C VAL A 157 0.83 10.44 -7.53
N LEU A 158 1.83 9.57 -7.42
CA LEU A 158 1.73 8.14 -7.68
C LEU A 158 1.65 7.32 -6.40
N GLY A 159 2.27 7.80 -5.32
CA GLY A 159 2.22 7.15 -4.02
C GLY A 159 3.04 7.87 -2.97
N ILE A 160 2.93 7.39 -1.74
CA ILE A 160 3.66 7.89 -0.57
C ILE A 160 4.08 6.73 0.33
N ASN A 161 5.27 6.85 0.92
CA ASN A 161 5.64 6.15 2.14
C ASN A 161 5.68 7.14 3.30
N THR A 162 5.17 6.73 4.46
CA THR A 162 5.29 7.48 5.71
C THR A 162 5.93 6.62 6.78
N PHE A 163 6.80 7.24 7.59
CA PHE A 163 7.41 6.62 8.76
C PHE A 163 7.18 7.51 9.97
N GLY A 164 6.62 6.94 11.04
CA GLY A 164 6.32 7.63 12.30
C GLY A 164 5.27 8.74 12.19
N ILE A 165 4.58 8.86 11.05
CA ILE A 165 3.46 9.77 10.80
C ILE A 165 2.30 8.93 10.26
N ARG A 166 1.22 8.87 11.03
CA ARG A 166 0.03 8.13 10.66
C ARG A 166 -0.89 9.00 9.80
N MET A 167 -1.38 8.41 8.72
CA MET A 167 -2.28 9.06 7.78
C MET A 167 -3.57 8.26 7.58
N ARG A 168 -4.62 8.96 7.13
CA ARG A 168 -5.96 8.45 6.84
C ARG A 168 -5.97 7.81 5.46
N HIS A 169 -6.33 6.53 5.41
CA HIS A 169 -6.37 5.76 4.17
C HIS A 169 -7.38 6.36 3.17
N GLU A 170 -8.54 6.77 3.65
CA GLU A 170 -9.66 7.27 2.82
C GLU A 170 -9.27 8.56 2.08
N VAL A 171 -8.43 9.38 2.70
CA VAL A 171 -7.94 10.65 2.11
C VAL A 171 -6.94 10.36 1.00
N TRP A 172 -5.98 9.47 1.26
CA TRP A 172 -4.99 9.07 0.25
C TRP A 172 -5.62 8.35 -0.93
N ASP A 173 -6.55 7.43 -0.67
CA ASP A 173 -7.27 6.74 -1.75
C ASP A 173 -8.04 7.73 -2.62
N LYS A 174 -8.72 8.70 -2.00
CA LYS A 174 -9.39 9.80 -2.73
C LYS A 174 -8.41 10.63 -3.56
N TRP A 175 -7.27 11.04 -2.99
CA TRP A 175 -6.30 11.88 -3.68
C TRP A 175 -5.64 11.17 -4.87
N LEU A 176 -5.34 9.88 -4.73
CA LEU A 176 -4.80 9.06 -5.82
C LEU A 176 -5.84 8.84 -6.93
N ASN A 177 -7.10 8.56 -6.56
CA ASN A 177 -8.20 8.43 -7.52
C ASN A 177 -8.48 9.75 -8.27
N GLN A 178 -8.37 10.89 -7.60
CA GLN A 178 -8.57 12.22 -8.18
C GLN A 178 -7.31 12.82 -8.80
N THR A 179 -6.25 12.02 -8.95
CA THR A 179 -4.99 12.40 -9.59
C THR A 179 -4.43 13.72 -9.07
N LYS A 180 -4.43 13.91 -7.75
CA LYS A 180 -3.97 15.16 -7.14
C LYS A 180 -2.47 15.39 -7.38
N THR A 181 -2.10 16.66 -7.51
CA THR A 181 -0.71 17.08 -7.69
C THR A 181 0.04 17.07 -6.35
N LEU A 182 1.36 17.04 -6.41
CA LEU A 182 2.23 17.15 -5.25
C LEU A 182 1.92 18.42 -4.46
N SER A 183 1.82 19.58 -5.12
CA SER A 183 1.46 20.86 -4.49
C SER A 183 0.14 20.77 -3.70
N TYR A 184 -0.89 20.18 -4.30
CA TYR A 184 -2.20 20.00 -3.64
C TYR A 184 -2.09 19.11 -2.41
N VAL A 185 -1.35 18.01 -2.51
CA VAL A 185 -1.17 17.06 -1.40
C VAL A 185 -0.42 17.71 -0.24
N ILE A 186 0.62 18.50 -0.51
CA ILE A 186 1.37 19.21 0.53
C ILE A 186 0.50 20.30 1.17
N GLU A 187 -0.22 21.10 0.37
CA GLU A 187 -1.15 22.11 0.86
C GLU A 187 -2.24 21.53 1.77
N ASN A 188 -2.78 20.36 1.42
CA ASN A 188 -3.89 19.73 2.12
C ASN A 188 -3.47 18.60 3.08
N LEU A 189 -2.18 18.51 3.41
CA LEU A 189 -1.63 17.46 4.26
C LEU A 189 -2.35 17.30 5.63
N PRO A 190 -2.85 18.36 6.30
CA PRO A 190 -3.62 18.20 7.52
C PRO A 190 -4.87 17.34 7.39
N GLU A 191 -5.48 17.28 6.20
CA GLU A 191 -6.65 16.41 5.96
C GLU A 191 -6.29 14.93 6.07
N ALA A 192 -5.08 14.57 5.63
CA ALA A 192 -4.59 13.20 5.67
C ALA A 192 -4.08 12.80 7.05
N ASN A 193 -3.84 13.73 7.98
CA ASN A 193 -3.26 13.39 9.28
C ASN A 193 -4.25 12.60 10.16
N PHE A 194 -3.81 11.45 10.66
CA PHE A 194 -4.59 10.61 11.57
C PHE A 194 -4.18 10.94 13.00
N ASP A 195 -5.10 11.58 13.74
CA ASP A 195 -4.96 12.02 15.14
C ASP A 195 -4.24 13.39 15.35
N PRO A 196 -4.95 14.51 15.17
CA PRO A 196 -4.39 15.85 15.21
C PRO A 196 -4.37 16.51 16.60
N GLU A 197 -4.86 15.86 17.66
CA GLU A 197 -5.13 16.50 18.96
C GLU A 197 -3.97 16.40 19.97
N PHE A 198 -3.20 15.30 19.94
CA PHE A 198 -2.14 15.05 20.94
C PHE A 198 -0.74 14.85 20.35
N PHE A 199 -0.57 15.01 19.04
CA PHE A 199 0.69 14.77 18.34
C PHE A 199 1.30 16.06 17.76
N LYS A 200 2.64 16.10 17.73
CA LYS A 200 3.37 17.18 17.06
C LYS A 200 3.01 17.19 15.57
N ARG A 201 2.68 18.38 15.06
CA ARG A 201 2.42 18.63 13.65
C ARG A 201 3.71 18.93 12.90
N PHE A 202 3.87 18.30 11.73
CA PHE A 202 5.06 18.40 10.88
C PHE A 202 4.74 19.05 9.54
N GLU A 203 3.47 19.34 9.25
CA GLU A 203 3.01 19.96 8.02
C GLU A 203 3.72 21.29 7.72
N PRO A 204 3.98 22.19 8.70
CA PRO A 204 4.77 23.40 8.43
C PRO A 204 6.21 23.10 8.01
N GLU A 205 6.87 22.13 8.64
CA GLU A 205 8.26 21.74 8.31
C GLU A 205 8.32 21.12 6.90
N ILE A 206 7.37 20.24 6.58
CA ILE A 206 7.21 19.60 5.27
C ILE A 206 6.96 20.63 4.17
N GLN A 207 6.01 21.55 4.40
CA GLN A 207 5.66 22.63 3.46
C GLN A 207 6.84 23.56 3.19
N LEU A 208 7.59 23.95 4.22
CA LEU A 208 8.76 24.81 4.07
C LEU A 208 9.84 24.16 3.20
N GLN A 209 10.12 22.87 3.42
CA GLN A 209 11.07 22.14 2.58
C GLN A 209 10.56 22.04 1.13
N TYR A 210 9.29 21.70 0.93
CA TYR A 210 8.68 21.65 -0.39
C TYR A 210 8.83 22.98 -1.14
N ASN A 211 8.46 24.10 -0.51
CA ASN A 211 8.59 25.43 -1.10
C ASN A 211 10.04 25.75 -1.48
N SER A 212 10.99 25.39 -0.62
CA SER A 212 12.42 25.57 -0.89
C SER A 212 12.93 24.73 -2.06
N GLU A 213 12.48 23.48 -2.19
CA GLU A 213 12.94 22.53 -3.20
C GLU A 213 12.36 22.84 -4.59
N PHE A 214 11.08 23.23 -4.63
CA PHE A 214 10.36 23.46 -5.89
C PHE A 214 10.26 24.94 -6.28
N GLY A 215 10.76 25.87 -5.45
CA GLY A 215 10.65 27.31 -5.69
C GLY A 215 9.21 27.82 -5.67
N GLU A 216 8.34 27.14 -4.90
CA GLU A 216 6.92 27.49 -4.76
C GLU A 216 6.67 28.25 -3.45
N ASN A 217 5.45 28.78 -3.29
CA ASN A 217 5.03 29.44 -2.07
C ASN A 217 3.60 29.03 -1.70
N ILE A 218 3.37 27.71 -1.63
CA ILE A 218 2.08 27.18 -1.16
C ILE A 218 1.95 27.41 0.34
N GLN A 219 0.71 27.42 0.84
CA GLN A 219 0.37 27.58 2.26
C GLN A 219 -0.47 26.40 2.71
N ILE A 220 -0.25 25.89 3.93
CA ILE A 220 -1.09 24.81 4.47
C ILE A 220 -2.55 25.27 4.57
N SER A 221 -3.47 24.44 4.07
CA SER A 221 -4.89 24.71 4.10
C SER A 221 -5.41 24.72 5.53
N LYS A 222 -6.33 25.64 5.81
CA LYS A 222 -6.98 25.70 7.13
C LYS A 222 -7.99 24.55 7.22
N PRO A 223 -8.09 23.87 8.39
CA PRO A 223 -9.07 22.82 8.56
C PRO A 223 -10.47 23.38 8.33
N THR A 224 -11.25 22.66 7.52
CA THR A 224 -12.63 23.00 7.21
C THR A 224 -13.50 22.95 8.47
N PHE A 225 -14.65 23.64 8.44
CA PHE A 225 -15.59 23.65 9.57
C PHE A 225 -16.00 22.24 10.00
N PHE A 226 -16.25 21.35 9.04
CA PHE A 226 -16.57 19.94 9.30
C PHE A 226 -15.40 19.19 9.95
N GLN A 227 -14.15 19.41 9.49
CA GLN A 227 -12.96 18.81 10.11
C GLN A 227 -12.73 19.30 11.54
N LYS A 228 -13.23 20.47 11.93
CA LYS A 228 -13.17 20.96 13.32
C LYS A 228 -14.25 20.37 14.23
N LEU A 229 -15.33 19.83 13.65
CA LEU A 229 -16.49 19.33 14.39
C LEU A 229 -16.40 17.81 14.66
N PHE A 230 -15.64 17.09 13.84
CA PHE A 230 -15.52 15.63 13.84
C PHE A 230 -14.09 15.12 14.12
N ASN A 231 -13.15 16.03 14.41
CA ASN A 231 -11.91 15.68 15.10
C ASN A 231 -12.15 15.83 16.59
#